data_AF-A0A9P4PB00-F1
#
_entry.id   AF-A0A9P4PB00-F1
#
_cell.length_a   1.000
_cell.length_b   1.000
_cell.length_c   1.000
_cell.angle_alpha   90.00
_cell.angle_beta   90.00
_cell.angle_gamma   90.00
#
_symmetry.space_group_name_H-M   'P 1'
#
loop_
_entity.id
_entity.type
_entity.pdbx_description
1 polymer ?
#
loop_
_entity_poly.entity_id
_entity_poly.type
_entity_poly.pdbx_seq_one_letter_code
_entity_poly.pdbx_strand_id
1 'polypeptide(L)'
;LAMDYRLLLPQLPPELRDLVYTQTVTEDNHATSTGLDFTSKIYDSSHTRVEIIPVHYGNPALLALQRYHFLEGGEYQHFILKNAVQLRIHVMFKGHTNTFVQEHWDKKMGAHLKNLAKRYPWLRKVADYDIRILWKPASWAPSKKKRRVGAIAKRMVEVLTQEMDADQRASRGVVKTDLRVADFVVSDHILKGEALGLGEFVWELDAGARK
;
A
#
# COMPACT_ATOMS: atom_id res chain seq x y z
N LEU A 1 37.53 4.19 -18.13
CA LEU A 1 36.49 4.84 -18.97
C LEU A 1 35.87 5.94 -18.14
N ALA A 2 36.20 7.20 -18.42
CA ALA A 2 35.60 8.33 -17.73
C ALA A 2 34.13 8.43 -18.17
N MET A 3 33.19 8.29 -17.23
CA MET A 3 31.79 8.58 -17.52
C MET A 3 31.61 10.10 -17.51
N ASP A 4 31.33 10.68 -18.68
CA ASP A 4 30.91 12.08 -18.81
C ASP A 4 29.49 12.21 -18.26
N TYR A 5 29.39 12.63 -17.00
CA TYR A 5 28.11 12.96 -16.38
C TYR A 5 27.58 14.28 -16.94
N ARG A 6 26.32 14.30 -17.38
CA ARG A 6 25.65 15.49 -17.89
C ARG A 6 24.90 16.18 -16.75
N LEU A 7 24.95 17.52 -16.73
CA LEU A 7 24.39 18.36 -15.67
C LEU A 7 23.38 19.36 -16.27
N LEU A 8 22.21 19.44 -15.65
CA LEU A 8 21.08 20.35 -15.86
C LEU A 8 20.79 21.17 -14.58
N LEU A 9 20.77 20.52 -13.41
CA LEU A 9 20.40 21.10 -12.10
C LEU A 9 21.49 21.14 -11.01
N PRO A 10 22.60 20.37 -11.03
CA PRO A 10 23.61 20.31 -9.98
C PRO A 10 24.34 21.62 -9.67
N GLN A 11 24.17 22.65 -10.51
CA GLN A 11 24.65 24.00 -10.22
C GLN A 11 23.79 24.70 -9.16
N LEU A 12 22.57 24.21 -8.92
CA LEU A 12 21.69 24.69 -7.87
C LEU A 12 22.04 24.05 -6.52
N PRO A 13 21.98 24.82 -5.41
CA PRO A 13 22.02 24.26 -4.07
C PRO A 13 21.00 23.11 -3.88
N PRO A 14 21.32 22.08 -3.07
CA PRO A 14 20.42 20.96 -2.80
C PRO A 14 19.00 21.37 -2.43
N GLU A 15 18.84 22.44 -1.66
CA GLU A 15 17.55 22.94 -1.18
C GLU A 15 16.66 23.40 -2.34
N LEU A 16 17.24 24.06 -3.35
CA LEU A 16 16.50 24.49 -4.53
C LEU A 16 16.16 23.31 -5.45
N ARG A 17 17.01 22.28 -5.49
CA ARG A 17 16.72 21.05 -6.24
C ARG A 17 15.56 20.28 -5.62
N ASP A 18 15.55 20.12 -4.30
CA ASP A 18 14.42 19.51 -3.57
C ASP A 18 13.12 20.29 -3.78
N LEU A 19 13.19 21.63 -3.81
CA LEU A 19 12.03 22.46 -4.14
C LEU A 19 11.50 22.15 -5.55
N VAL A 20 12.38 22.10 -6.55
CA VAL A 20 12.00 21.74 -7.93
C VAL A 20 11.38 20.35 -7.97
N TYR A 21 12.00 19.36 -7.34
CA TYR A 21 11.48 17.98 -7.31
C TYR A 21 10.11 17.90 -6.63
N THR A 22 9.89 18.65 -5.56
CA THR A 22 8.59 18.72 -4.88
C THR A 22 7.50 19.22 -5.83
N GLN A 23 7.77 20.23 -6.65
CA GLN A 23 6.80 20.76 -7.61
C GLN A 23 6.44 19.78 -8.73
N THR A 24 7.26 18.74 -8.96
CA THR A 24 6.98 17.73 -9.97
C THR A 24 6.06 16.60 -9.49
N VAL A 25 5.75 16.56 -8.20
CA VAL A 25 4.88 15.55 -7.59
C VAL A 25 3.53 16.21 -7.28
N THR A 26 2.50 15.86 -8.05
CA THR A 26 1.12 16.30 -7.82
C THR A 26 0.15 15.15 -8.02
N GLU A 27 -0.92 15.08 -7.23
CA GLU A 27 -1.97 14.06 -7.37
C GLU A 27 -2.69 14.13 -8.73
N ASP A 28 -2.59 15.25 -9.45
CA ASP A 28 -3.12 15.42 -10.81
C ASP A 28 -2.36 14.58 -11.86
N ASN A 29 -1.10 14.21 -11.56
CA ASN A 29 -0.32 13.38 -12.47
C ASN A 29 -0.87 11.95 -12.51
N HIS A 30 -0.62 11.23 -13.60
CA HIS A 30 -0.95 9.82 -13.65
C HIS A 30 -0.03 9.01 -12.73
N ALA A 31 -0.64 8.24 -11.82
CA ALA A 31 0.08 7.29 -10.99
C ALA A 31 0.84 6.27 -11.86
N THR A 32 2.12 6.08 -11.57
CA THR A 32 2.98 5.16 -12.31
C THR A 32 3.97 4.46 -11.39
N SER A 33 4.46 3.28 -11.80
CA SER A 33 5.57 2.57 -11.15
C SER A 33 6.87 2.68 -11.95
N THR A 34 6.89 3.53 -12.98
CA THR A 34 8.03 3.68 -13.89
C THR A 34 9.26 4.19 -13.14
N GLY A 35 10.38 3.49 -13.24
CA GLY A 35 11.62 3.90 -12.56
C GLY A 35 11.75 3.37 -11.12
N LEU A 36 10.75 2.64 -10.63
CA LEU A 36 10.87 1.84 -9.41
C LEU A 36 11.43 0.44 -9.73
N ASP A 37 12.25 -0.08 -8.83
CA ASP A 37 12.85 -1.43 -8.91
C ASP A 37 11.89 -2.55 -8.46
N PHE A 38 10.78 -2.15 -7.83
CA PHE A 38 9.65 -2.99 -7.49
C PHE A 38 8.40 -2.44 -8.19
N THR A 39 7.75 -3.27 -9.03
CA THR A 39 6.59 -2.84 -9.84
C THR A 39 5.28 -3.37 -9.30
N SER A 40 5.20 -4.67 -9.00
CA SER A 40 4.07 -5.26 -8.30
C SER A 40 4.40 -6.64 -7.74
N LYS A 41 3.63 -7.07 -6.73
CA LYS A 41 3.65 -8.45 -6.25
C LYS A 41 2.24 -8.93 -5.96
N ILE A 42 1.94 -10.15 -6.44
CA ILE A 42 0.67 -10.83 -6.18
C ILE A 42 0.95 -12.04 -5.29
N TYR A 43 0.18 -12.13 -4.20
CA TYR A 43 0.11 -13.28 -3.31
C TYR A 43 -1.27 -13.89 -3.41
N ASP A 44 -1.37 -15.02 -4.10
CA ASP A 44 -2.63 -15.75 -4.26
C ASP A 44 -2.70 -16.93 -3.28
N SER A 45 -3.89 -17.16 -2.74
CA SER A 45 -4.20 -18.24 -1.81
C SER A 45 -5.64 -18.68 -1.99
N SER A 46 -6.04 -19.77 -1.34
CA SER A 46 -7.41 -20.28 -1.38
C SER A 46 -8.44 -19.24 -0.93
N HIS A 47 -8.12 -18.41 0.07
CA HIS A 47 -9.08 -17.47 0.65
C HIS A 47 -8.89 -16.02 0.21
N THR A 48 -7.68 -15.62 -0.15
CA THR A 48 -7.37 -14.23 -0.49
C THR A 48 -6.43 -14.13 -1.68
N ARG A 49 -6.61 -13.08 -2.48
CA ARG A 49 -5.60 -12.58 -3.41
C ARG A 49 -5.18 -11.19 -2.93
N VAL A 50 -3.90 -11.01 -2.64
CA VAL A 50 -3.32 -9.72 -2.24
C VAL A 50 -2.41 -9.25 -3.35
N GLU A 51 -2.60 -8.02 -3.81
CA GLU A 51 -1.77 -7.37 -4.81
C GLU A 51 -1.19 -6.08 -4.22
N ILE A 52 0.14 -5.97 -4.25
CA ILE A 52 0.89 -4.82 -3.73
C ILE A 52 1.54 -4.13 -4.92
N ILE A 53 1.27 -2.83 -5.08
CA ILE A 53 1.73 -2.02 -6.20
C ILE A 53 2.26 -0.69 -5.64
N PRO A 54 3.57 -0.44 -5.66
CA PRO A 54 4.08 0.90 -5.40
C PRO A 54 3.82 1.79 -6.61
N VAL A 55 3.39 3.02 -6.34
CA VAL A 55 3.20 4.04 -7.37
C VAL A 55 3.76 5.36 -6.87
N HIS A 56 4.10 6.24 -7.79
CA HIS A 56 4.37 7.65 -7.51
C HIS A 56 3.64 8.52 -8.52
N TYR A 57 3.53 9.81 -8.19
CA TYR A 57 2.96 10.84 -9.04
C TYR A 57 4.01 11.84 -9.55
N GLY A 58 5.30 11.51 -9.38
CA GLY A 58 6.40 12.26 -9.97
C GLY A 58 6.50 12.16 -11.50
N ASN A 59 7.38 12.97 -12.08
CA ASN A 59 7.61 13.07 -13.52
C ASN A 59 8.49 11.91 -14.05
N PRO A 60 7.95 11.01 -14.89
CA PRO A 60 8.71 9.87 -15.42
C PRO A 60 9.87 10.28 -16.34
N ALA A 61 9.80 11.45 -16.98
CA ALA A 61 10.86 11.94 -17.86
C ALA A 61 12.14 12.27 -17.08
N LEU A 62 12.01 12.81 -15.86
CA LEU A 62 13.16 13.04 -14.98
C LEU A 62 13.81 11.73 -14.51
N LEU A 63 13.00 10.70 -14.22
CA LEU A 63 13.52 9.36 -13.93
C LEU A 63 14.20 8.73 -15.15
N ALA A 64 13.70 8.97 -16.36
CA ALA A 64 14.29 8.44 -17.58
C ALA A 64 15.71 9.00 -17.85
N LEU A 65 16.06 10.17 -17.30
CA LEU A 65 17.40 10.75 -17.41
C LEU A 65 18.52 9.84 -16.87
N GLN A 66 18.18 8.92 -15.96
CA GLN A 66 19.11 7.90 -15.47
C GLN A 66 19.73 7.07 -16.59
N ARG A 67 18.95 6.75 -17.64
CA ARG A 67 19.41 5.96 -18.78
C ARG A 67 20.47 6.69 -19.61
N TYR A 68 20.55 8.01 -19.46
CA TYR A 68 21.48 8.88 -20.16
C TYR A 68 22.59 9.42 -19.24
N HIS A 69 22.74 8.84 -18.04
CA HIS A 69 23.78 9.19 -17.07
C HIS A 69 23.80 10.66 -16.59
N PHE A 70 22.62 11.28 -16.54
CA PHE A 70 22.43 12.56 -15.84
C PHE A 70 22.32 12.31 -14.32
N LEU A 71 23.03 13.11 -13.51
CA LEU A 71 23.07 12.94 -12.05
C LEU A 71 21.70 13.16 -11.39
N GLU A 72 20.91 14.07 -11.97
CA GLU A 72 19.56 14.44 -11.53
C GLU A 72 18.62 13.26 -11.57
N GLY A 73 18.77 12.35 -12.53
CA GLY A 73 17.93 11.17 -12.59
C GLY A 73 18.10 10.30 -11.34
N GLY A 74 19.34 10.16 -10.86
CA GLY A 74 19.64 9.42 -9.63
C GLY A 74 19.14 10.15 -8.37
N GLU A 75 19.41 11.45 -8.30
CA GLU A 75 18.94 12.30 -7.19
C GLU A 75 17.41 12.32 -7.10
N TYR A 76 16.74 12.49 -8.23
CA TYR A 76 15.28 12.51 -8.31
C TYR A 76 14.67 11.17 -7.92
N GLN A 77 15.26 10.04 -8.33
CA GLN A 77 14.80 8.73 -7.86
C GLN A 77 14.94 8.60 -6.34
N HIS A 78 16.04 9.06 -5.76
CA HIS A 78 16.20 9.06 -4.30
C HIS A 78 15.13 9.92 -3.62
N PHE A 79 14.84 11.10 -4.17
CA PHE A 79 13.76 11.96 -3.71
C PHE A 79 12.39 11.26 -3.78
N ILE A 80 12.07 10.60 -4.89
CA ILE A 80 10.80 9.88 -5.07
C ILE A 80 10.67 8.75 -4.05
N LEU A 81 11.67 7.87 -3.95
CA LEU A 81 11.65 6.72 -3.03
C LEU A 81 11.51 7.13 -1.56
N LYS A 82 12.00 8.32 -1.21
CA LYS A 82 11.94 8.84 0.16
C LYS A 82 10.61 9.54 0.47
N ASN A 83 10.04 10.28 -0.48
CA ASN A 83 9.00 11.26 -0.18
C ASN A 83 7.68 11.05 -0.93
N ALA A 84 7.68 10.37 -2.07
CA ALA A 84 6.57 10.46 -3.03
C ALA A 84 6.00 9.10 -3.48
N VAL A 85 6.45 8.00 -2.89
CA VAL A 85 5.88 6.67 -3.17
C VAL A 85 4.66 6.43 -2.28
N GLN A 86 3.59 5.97 -2.90
CA GLN A 86 2.39 5.41 -2.27
C GLN A 86 2.35 3.90 -2.52
N LEU A 87 2.03 3.11 -1.50
CA LEU A 87 1.77 1.69 -1.63
C LEU A 87 0.28 1.42 -1.77
N ARG A 88 -0.14 1.03 -2.97
CA ARG A 88 -1.49 0.56 -3.25
C ARG A 88 -1.58 -0.93 -2.99
N ILE A 89 -2.46 -1.34 -2.09
CA ILE A 89 -2.66 -2.73 -1.73
C ILE A 89 -4.11 -3.11 -1.96
N HIS A 90 -4.33 -4.06 -2.86
CA HIS A 90 -5.65 -4.61 -3.15
C HIS A 90 -5.78 -5.99 -2.51
N VAL A 91 -6.79 -6.17 -1.68
CA VAL A 91 -7.12 -7.46 -1.08
C VAL A 91 -8.46 -7.92 -1.62
N MET A 92 -8.48 -9.05 -2.32
CA MET A 92 -9.72 -9.73 -2.68
C MET A 92 -9.91 -10.94 -1.77
N PHE A 93 -10.90 -10.88 -0.89
CA PHE A 93 -11.32 -12.03 -0.09
C PHE A 93 -12.31 -12.87 -0.89
N LYS A 94 -11.88 -14.07 -1.31
CA LYS A 94 -12.64 -15.01 -2.13
C LYS A 94 -13.02 -16.31 -1.42
N GLY A 95 -12.48 -16.53 -0.23
CA GLY A 95 -12.71 -17.75 0.55
C GLY A 95 -13.95 -17.71 1.43
N HIS A 96 -14.16 -18.78 2.19
CA HIS A 96 -15.22 -18.84 3.20
C HIS A 96 -14.71 -18.42 4.60
N THR A 97 -15.42 -17.50 5.26
CA THR A 97 -15.11 -16.96 6.60
C THR A 97 -14.98 -18.03 7.69
N ASN A 98 -15.74 -19.12 7.59
CA ASN A 98 -15.70 -20.22 8.57
C ASN A 98 -14.38 -20.99 8.53
N THR A 99 -13.81 -21.17 7.34
CA THR A 99 -12.58 -21.94 7.11
C THR A 99 -11.33 -21.05 7.11
N PHE A 100 -11.50 -19.74 6.96
CA PHE A 100 -10.42 -18.79 7.02
C PHE A 100 -9.83 -18.73 8.44
N VAL A 101 -8.50 -18.86 8.56
CA VAL A 101 -7.79 -18.78 9.84
C VAL A 101 -6.91 -17.54 9.80
N GLN A 102 -7.28 -16.52 10.57
CA GLN A 102 -6.61 -15.22 10.57
C GLN A 102 -5.14 -15.36 10.95
N GLU A 103 -4.82 -16.15 11.97
CA GLU A 103 -3.47 -16.32 12.49
C GLU A 103 -2.52 -16.94 11.45
N HIS A 104 -3.04 -17.88 10.64
CA HIS A 104 -2.27 -18.46 9.53
C HIS A 104 -2.02 -17.43 8.42
N TRP A 105 -3.02 -16.61 8.13
CA TRP A 105 -2.91 -15.54 7.15
C TRP A 105 -1.92 -14.47 7.62
N ASP A 106 -2.00 -14.03 8.88
CA ASP A 106 -1.10 -13.07 9.52
C ASP A 106 0.36 -13.52 9.39
N LYS A 107 0.66 -14.76 9.80
CA LYS A 107 2.01 -15.31 9.75
C LYS A 107 2.54 -15.39 8.32
N LYS A 108 1.70 -15.84 7.37
CA LYS A 108 2.09 -15.98 5.97
C LYS A 108 2.34 -14.61 5.33
N MET A 109 1.43 -13.66 5.54
CA MET A 109 1.53 -12.33 4.95
C MET A 109 2.68 -11.54 5.58
N GLY A 110 2.87 -11.62 6.90
CA GLY A 110 4.02 -10.99 7.55
C GLY A 110 5.36 -11.54 7.07
N ALA A 111 5.50 -12.84 6.87
CA ALA A 111 6.70 -13.41 6.27
C ALA A 111 6.94 -12.88 4.84
N HIS A 112 5.87 -12.75 4.04
CA HIS A 112 5.96 -12.20 2.69
C HIS A 112 6.36 -10.73 2.66
N LEU A 113 5.75 -9.90 3.51
CA LEU A 113 6.06 -8.47 3.63
C LEU A 113 7.48 -8.24 4.14
N LYS A 114 7.92 -9.00 5.16
CA LYS A 114 9.29 -8.94 5.67
C LYS A 114 10.32 -9.31 4.60
N ASN A 115 10.05 -10.34 3.80
CA ASN A 115 10.92 -10.71 2.69
C ASN A 115 10.94 -9.64 1.59
N LEU A 116 9.80 -9.02 1.32
CA LEU A 116 9.69 -7.93 0.35
C LEU A 116 10.47 -6.69 0.82
N ALA A 117 10.30 -6.28 2.08
CA ALA A 117 11.02 -5.17 2.70
C ALA A 117 12.53 -5.44 2.83
N LYS A 118 12.94 -6.71 3.01
CA LYS A 118 14.36 -7.08 2.96
C LYS A 118 14.96 -6.89 1.57
N ARG A 119 14.20 -7.20 0.51
CA ARG A 119 14.64 -7.05 -0.88
C ARG A 119 14.63 -5.59 -1.33
N TYR A 120 13.66 -4.82 -0.86
CA TYR A 120 13.45 -3.41 -1.21
C TYR A 120 13.37 -2.56 0.06
N PRO A 121 14.51 -2.17 0.66
CA PRO A 121 14.54 -1.52 1.98
C PRO A 121 13.77 -0.21 2.07
N TRP A 122 13.61 0.49 0.94
CA TRP A 122 12.86 1.75 0.88
C TRP A 122 11.37 1.56 1.20
N LEU A 123 10.81 0.35 1.05
CA LEU A 123 9.40 0.07 1.37
C LEU A 123 9.03 0.39 2.81
N ARG A 124 9.97 0.23 3.76
CA ARG A 124 9.73 0.52 5.18
C ARG A 124 9.53 2.00 5.47
N LYS A 125 10.09 2.85 4.61
CA LYS A 125 10.05 4.31 4.71
C LYS A 125 8.82 4.91 4.02
N VAL A 126 8.04 4.11 3.29
CA VAL A 126 6.81 4.57 2.66
C VAL A 126 5.83 4.98 3.76
N ALA A 127 5.32 6.20 3.66
CA ALA A 127 4.36 6.77 4.61
C ALA A 127 2.91 6.70 4.10
N ASP A 128 2.69 6.61 2.79
CA ASP A 128 1.35 6.63 2.18
C ASP A 128 0.92 5.22 1.73
N TYR A 129 -0.17 4.72 2.31
CA TYR A 129 -0.79 3.45 1.98
C TYR A 129 -2.24 3.66 1.54
N ASP A 130 -2.62 3.09 0.39
CA ASP A 130 -4.01 2.98 -0.07
C ASP A 130 -4.40 1.50 -0.10
N ILE A 131 -5.14 1.06 0.91
CA ILE A 131 -5.51 -0.35 1.11
C ILE A 131 -6.99 -0.54 0.80
N ARG A 132 -7.29 -1.30 -0.24
CA ARG A 132 -8.67 -1.58 -0.67
C ARG A 132 -8.99 -3.06 -0.53
N ILE A 133 -9.98 -3.37 0.29
CA ILE A 133 -10.44 -4.72 0.56
C ILE A 133 -11.78 -4.93 -0.14
N LEU A 134 -11.81 -5.85 -1.10
CA LEU A 134 -13.02 -6.37 -1.71
C LEU A 134 -13.38 -7.72 -1.09
N TRP A 135 -14.52 -7.76 -0.40
CA TRP A 135 -15.09 -8.95 0.20
C TRP A 135 -16.07 -9.63 -0.77
N LYS A 136 -15.59 -10.62 -1.51
CA LYS A 136 -16.34 -11.35 -2.55
C LYS A 136 -16.12 -12.86 -2.43
N PRO A 137 -16.68 -13.51 -1.40
CA PRO A 137 -16.51 -14.95 -1.19
C PRO A 137 -17.16 -15.77 -2.32
N ALA A 138 -16.52 -16.86 -2.74
CA ALA A 138 -17.03 -17.73 -3.81
C ALA A 138 -18.30 -18.50 -3.39
N SER A 139 -18.42 -18.81 -2.11
CA SER A 139 -19.61 -19.41 -1.50
C SER A 139 -19.93 -18.67 -0.20
N TRP A 140 -21.18 -18.24 -0.04
CA TRP A 140 -21.62 -17.53 1.16
C TRP A 140 -22.40 -18.45 2.08
N ALA A 141 -21.91 -18.58 3.31
CA ALA A 141 -22.70 -19.08 4.43
C ALA A 141 -22.37 -18.21 5.65
N PRO A 142 -23.35 -17.91 6.50
CA PRO A 142 -23.11 -17.23 7.76
C PRO A 142 -22.00 -17.94 8.54
N SER A 143 -21.15 -17.14 9.18
CA SER A 143 -20.13 -17.72 10.04
C SER A 143 -20.80 -18.32 11.28
N LYS A 144 -20.62 -19.63 11.52
CA LYS A 144 -21.15 -20.28 12.75
C LYS A 144 -20.48 -19.74 14.01
N LYS A 145 -19.24 -19.27 13.86
CA LYS A 145 -18.50 -18.53 14.87
C LYS A 145 -18.87 -17.06 14.68
N LYS A 146 -19.04 -16.26 15.75
CA LYS A 146 -19.33 -14.81 15.69
C LYS A 146 -18.19 -13.95 15.08
N ARG A 147 -17.56 -14.43 14.01
CA ARG A 147 -16.49 -13.77 13.26
C ARG A 147 -17.13 -12.72 12.37
N ARG A 148 -16.75 -11.48 12.60
CA ARG A 148 -17.27 -10.32 11.91
C ARG A 148 -16.33 -9.93 10.78
N VAL A 149 -16.90 -9.56 9.65
CA VAL A 149 -16.15 -9.16 8.44
C VAL A 149 -15.27 -7.95 8.77
N GLY A 150 -15.81 -6.99 9.54
CA GLY A 150 -15.07 -5.79 9.95
C GLY A 150 -13.80 -6.10 10.76
N ALA A 151 -13.88 -6.94 11.79
CA ALA A 151 -12.69 -7.36 12.56
C ALA A 151 -11.62 -8.05 11.68
N ILE A 152 -12.03 -8.93 10.77
CA ILE A 152 -11.09 -9.61 9.85
C ILE A 152 -10.41 -8.60 8.94
N ALA A 153 -11.19 -7.71 8.31
CA ALA A 153 -10.67 -6.68 7.43
C ALA A 153 -9.71 -5.73 8.16
N LYS A 154 -10.06 -5.29 9.38
CA LYS A 154 -9.19 -4.48 10.24
C LYS A 154 -7.87 -5.19 10.50
N ARG A 155 -7.92 -6.47 10.90
CA ARG A 155 -6.71 -7.24 11.16
C ARG A 155 -5.84 -7.42 9.92
N MET A 156 -6.45 -7.56 8.74
CA MET A 156 -5.71 -7.57 7.47
C MET A 156 -4.93 -6.26 7.25
N VAL A 157 -5.57 -5.11 7.49
CA VAL A 157 -4.91 -3.79 7.39
C VAL A 157 -3.72 -3.70 8.36
N GLU A 158 -3.88 -4.11 9.61
CA GLU A 158 -2.80 -4.10 10.62
C GLU A 158 -1.58 -4.90 10.16
N VAL A 159 -1.78 -6.08 9.60
CA VAL A 159 -0.70 -6.94 9.09
C VAL A 159 -0.06 -6.34 7.84
N LEU A 160 -0.85 -5.76 6.93
CA LEU A 160 -0.35 -5.14 5.70
C LEU A 160 0.50 -3.89 5.98
N THR A 161 0.28 -3.25 7.12
CA THR A 161 1.01 -2.05 7.55
C THR A 161 2.10 -2.33 8.58
N GLN A 162 2.34 -3.60 8.95
CA GLN A 162 3.24 -3.95 10.06
C GLN A 162 4.72 -3.65 9.81
N GLU A 163 5.14 -3.59 8.53
CA GLU A 163 6.53 -3.28 8.15
C GLU A 163 6.75 -1.76 7.96
N MET A 164 5.73 -0.94 8.19
CA MET A 164 5.89 0.52 8.24
C MET A 164 6.75 0.89 9.45
N ASP A 165 7.79 1.71 9.21
CA ASP A 165 8.67 2.17 10.29
C ASP A 165 7.85 2.88 11.40
N ALA A 166 8.22 2.63 12.66
CA ALA A 166 7.51 3.18 13.83
C ALA A 166 7.44 4.71 13.80
N ASP A 167 8.51 5.36 13.34
CA ASP A 167 8.58 6.82 13.20
C ASP A 167 7.61 7.32 12.11
N GLN A 168 7.45 6.59 11.00
CA GLN A 168 6.48 6.91 9.96
C GLN A 168 5.06 6.77 10.50
N ARG A 169 4.79 5.65 11.18
CA ARG A 169 3.50 5.39 11.82
C ARG A 169 3.10 6.47 12.83
N ALA A 170 4.09 7.06 13.52
CA ALA A 170 3.85 8.09 14.54
C ALA A 170 3.77 9.52 14.00
N SER A 171 4.43 9.86 12.88
CA SER A 171 4.64 11.26 12.48
C SER A 171 4.02 11.68 11.15
N ARG A 172 3.80 10.76 10.19
CA ARG A 172 3.38 11.11 8.81
C ARG A 172 2.58 10.02 8.07
N GLY A 173 2.38 8.86 8.68
CA GLY A 173 1.75 7.71 8.04
C GLY A 173 0.29 7.99 7.69
N VAL A 174 -0.02 8.07 6.40
CA VAL A 174 -1.40 8.16 5.91
C VAL A 174 -1.81 6.78 5.44
N VAL A 175 -2.76 6.16 6.13
CA VAL A 175 -3.33 4.86 5.74
C VAL A 175 -4.78 5.07 5.32
N LYS A 176 -5.01 5.21 4.01
CA LYS A 176 -6.35 5.22 3.42
C LYS A 176 -6.83 3.77 3.32
N THR A 177 -8.04 3.50 3.82
CA THR A 177 -8.63 2.16 3.74
C THR A 177 -10.05 2.20 3.18
N ASP A 178 -10.38 1.23 2.35
CA ASP A 178 -11.73 1.04 1.78
C ASP A 178 -12.12 -0.43 1.92
N LEU A 179 -13.31 -0.70 2.48
CA LEU A 179 -13.88 -2.05 2.58
C LEU A 179 -15.17 -2.10 1.76
N ARG A 180 -15.12 -2.83 0.65
CA ARG A 180 -16.27 -3.10 -0.21
C ARG A 180 -16.76 -4.50 0.00
N VAL A 181 -18.04 -4.67 0.29
CA VAL A 181 -18.69 -5.97 0.45
C VAL A 181 -19.59 -6.22 -0.75
N ALA A 182 -19.47 -7.40 -1.37
CA ALA A 182 -20.30 -7.75 -2.52
C ALA A 182 -21.80 -7.78 -2.16
N ASP A 183 -22.64 -7.27 -3.06
CA ASP A 183 -24.08 -7.04 -2.81
C ASP A 183 -24.81 -8.27 -2.27
N PHE A 184 -24.54 -9.46 -2.83
CA PHE A 184 -25.19 -10.71 -2.40
C PHE A 184 -24.90 -11.07 -0.94
N VAL A 185 -23.75 -10.65 -0.39
CA VAL A 185 -23.40 -10.85 1.02
C VAL A 185 -24.21 -9.92 1.90
N VAL A 186 -24.37 -8.65 1.47
CA VAL A 186 -25.15 -7.65 2.18
C VAL A 186 -26.63 -8.05 2.23
N SER A 187 -27.19 -8.47 1.09
CA SER A 187 -28.58 -8.92 0.99
C SER A 187 -28.89 -10.10 1.92
N ASP A 188 -28.02 -11.11 1.96
CA ASP A 188 -28.21 -12.28 2.83
C ASP A 188 -28.16 -11.91 4.33
N HIS A 189 -27.27 -11.01 4.73
CA HIS A 189 -27.17 -10.52 6.10
C HIS A 189 -28.41 -9.75 6.54
N ILE A 190 -28.97 -8.91 5.66
CA ILE A 190 -30.23 -8.18 5.92
C ILE A 190 -31.38 -9.17 6.11
N LEU A 191 -31.49 -10.17 5.23
CA LEU A 191 -32.54 -11.20 5.31
C LEU A 191 -32.46 -12.03 6.60
N LYS A 192 -31.26 -12.25 7.13
CA LYS A 192 -31.02 -13.05 8.34
C LYS A 192 -30.97 -12.24 9.64
N GLY A 193 -31.02 -10.90 9.56
CA GLY A 193 -30.91 -10.03 10.73
C GLY A 193 -29.56 -10.10 11.43
N GLU A 194 -28.49 -10.49 10.72
CA GLU A 194 -27.15 -10.65 11.28
C GLU A 194 -26.27 -9.43 11.00
N ALA A 195 -25.45 -9.02 11.96
CA ALA A 195 -24.51 -7.91 11.77
C ALA A 195 -23.19 -8.35 11.11
N LEU A 196 -22.77 -7.64 10.06
CA LEU A 196 -21.46 -7.78 9.42
C LEU A 196 -20.28 -7.27 10.29
N GLY A 197 -20.58 -6.48 11.32
CA GLY A 197 -19.59 -5.85 12.21
C GLY A 197 -18.74 -4.78 11.53
N LEU A 198 -19.26 -4.09 10.50
CA LEU A 198 -18.53 -3.05 9.77
C LEU A 198 -18.04 -1.90 10.67
N GLY A 199 -18.72 -1.62 11.78
CA GLY A 199 -18.27 -0.62 12.75
C GLY A 199 -16.88 -0.91 13.35
N GLU A 200 -16.51 -2.18 13.46
CA GLU A 200 -15.18 -2.59 13.95
C GLU A 200 -14.06 -2.21 12.99
N PHE A 201 -14.37 -2.01 11.71
CA PHE A 201 -13.41 -1.54 10.71
C PHE A 201 -13.21 -0.02 10.78
N VAL A 202 -14.26 0.73 11.11
CA VAL A 202 -14.29 2.20 11.04
C VAL A 202 -13.74 2.87 12.31
N TRP A 203 -13.88 2.26 13.49
CA TRP A 203 -13.75 2.97 14.77
C TRP A 203 -12.33 3.22 15.31
N GLU A 204 -11.27 2.62 14.74
CA GLU A 204 -9.91 2.76 15.30
C GLU A 204 -8.87 3.39 14.36
N LEU A 205 -9.21 3.71 13.11
CA LEU A 205 -8.28 4.38 12.19
C LEU A 205 -8.17 5.90 12.44
N ASP A 206 -9.17 6.51 13.06
CA ASP A 206 -9.16 7.94 13.45
C ASP A 206 -8.31 8.24 14.71
N ALA A 207 -7.95 7.23 15.50
CA ALA A 207 -7.16 7.42 16.72
C ALA A 207 -5.69 7.80 16.44
N GLY A 208 -5.21 7.62 15.20
CA GLY A 208 -3.90 8.08 14.74
C GLY A 208 -3.89 9.49 14.14
N ALA A 209 -5.07 10.08 13.88
CA ALA A 209 -5.21 11.43 13.29
C ALA A 209 -5.50 12.52 14.34
N ARG A 210 -5.65 12.14 15.61
CA ARG A 210 -5.83 13.07 16.73
C ARG A 210 -4.96 12.67 17.91
N LYS A 211 -3.67 12.98 17.83
CA LYS A 211 -2.82 13.37 18.96
C LYS A 211 -1.76 14.34 18.49
#